data_AF-A0A950V784-F1
#
_entry.id   AF-A0A950V784-F1
#
_cell.length_a   1.000
_cell.length_b   1.000
_cell.length_c   1.000
_cell.angle_alpha   90.00
_cell.angle_beta   90.00
_cell.angle_gamma   90.00
#
_symmetry.space_group_name_H-M   'P 1'
#
loop_
_entity.id
_entity.type
_entity.pdbx_description
1 polymer ?
#
loop_
_entity_poly.entity_id
_entity_poly.type
_entity_poly.pdbx_seq_one_letter_code
_entity_poly.pdbx_strand_id
1 'polypeptide(L)'
;MLRFISLLSLPMVLSAAGLPPLAGVWKADLQKSTFQGPPPSNYLILFEQNGNEITETDLVATPHGDRRSKTKFPIASEPTVTYFHGVPTRITTVLNGNALDLKAETAGRSDVTKQNFSLSADGSVLTITSDMSAEGHQMHSILVLNKQPDSASAPLREPEKTAGDNFKNVKSELKTLPASQFIDTMRYFSWALGKDCEFCHVRGKFDSDEKDEKKTARAMIQLVHDTNAQFFKGEPEVKCYTCHQFHTHPLPRALVSGETVEQLEKQMEHAHEAEPKSGK
;
A
#
# COMPACT_ATOMS: atom_id res chain seq x y z
N MET A 1 -57.54 35.18 -14.81
CA MET A 1 -56.29 35.16 -14.02
C MET A 1 -55.86 33.71 -13.83
N LEU A 2 -54.97 33.21 -14.69
CA LEU A 2 -54.47 31.84 -14.66
C LEU A 2 -53.32 31.75 -13.64
N ARG A 3 -53.47 30.92 -12.60
CA ARG A 3 -52.44 30.67 -11.60
C ARG A 3 -51.43 29.66 -12.16
N PHE A 4 -50.21 30.10 -12.42
CA PHE A 4 -49.07 29.22 -12.71
C PHE A 4 -48.64 28.52 -11.41
N ILE A 5 -48.83 27.20 -11.36
CA ILE A 5 -48.25 26.33 -10.34
C ILE A 5 -46.79 26.09 -10.75
N SER A 6 -45.86 26.75 -10.06
CA SER A 6 -44.43 26.48 -10.20
C SER A 6 -44.12 25.17 -9.47
N LEU A 7 -43.94 24.11 -10.25
CA LEU A 7 -43.37 22.84 -9.79
C LEU A 7 -41.86 23.07 -9.56
N LEU A 8 -41.45 23.21 -8.30
CA LEU A 8 -40.05 23.09 -7.89
C LEU A 8 -39.61 21.65 -8.19
N SER A 9 -38.89 21.46 -9.29
CA SER A 9 -38.18 20.22 -9.57
C SER A 9 -37.01 20.10 -8.58
N LEU A 10 -37.16 19.21 -7.60
CA LEU A 10 -36.05 18.73 -6.78
C LEU A 10 -34.98 18.16 -7.73
N PRO A 11 -33.69 18.52 -7.59
CA PRO A 11 -32.65 17.88 -8.38
C PRO A 11 -32.58 16.42 -7.92
N MET A 12 -33.11 15.52 -8.75
CA MET A 12 -32.85 14.10 -8.65
C MET A 12 -31.34 13.94 -8.84
N VAL A 13 -30.61 13.71 -7.75
CA VAL A 13 -29.21 13.31 -7.81
C VAL A 13 -29.20 12.00 -8.59
N LEU A 14 -28.78 12.10 -9.85
CA LEU A 14 -28.53 10.95 -10.69
C LEU A 14 -27.42 10.17 -10.01
N SER A 15 -27.77 9.15 -9.24
CA SER A 15 -26.80 8.19 -8.72
C SER A 15 -26.05 7.66 -9.93
N ALA A 16 -24.73 7.86 -9.98
CA ALA A 16 -23.89 7.25 -11.00
C ALA A 16 -24.20 5.74 -10.99
N ALA A 17 -24.81 5.27 -12.07
CA ALA A 17 -25.13 3.86 -12.21
C ALA A 17 -23.81 3.09 -12.29
N GLY A 18 -23.61 2.13 -11.39
CA GLY A 18 -22.66 1.04 -11.61
C GLY A 18 -21.56 0.84 -10.56
N LEU A 19 -21.81 1.05 -9.27
CA LEU A 19 -20.91 0.53 -8.22
C LEU A 19 -21.69 -0.10 -7.08
N PRO A 20 -21.14 -1.14 -6.41
CA PRO A 20 -21.66 -1.51 -5.12
C PRO A 20 -21.43 -0.28 -4.22
N PRO A 21 -22.39 0.12 -3.38
CA PRO A 21 -22.24 1.25 -2.46
C PRO A 21 -21.29 0.89 -1.31
N LEU A 22 -20.02 0.66 -1.64
CA LEU A 22 -18.94 0.34 -0.71
C LEU A 22 -18.65 1.53 0.21
N ALA A 23 -18.91 2.75 -0.25
CA ALA A 23 -18.70 3.97 0.52
C ALA A 23 -19.43 3.89 1.88
N GLY A 24 -18.70 4.25 2.93
CA GLY A 24 -19.18 4.21 4.31
C GLY A 24 -18.24 3.46 5.24
N VAL A 25 -18.74 3.24 6.45
CA VAL A 25 -17.98 2.66 7.57
C VAL A 25 -18.42 1.22 7.77
N TRP A 26 -17.43 0.36 7.96
CA TRP A 26 -17.61 -1.08 8.04
C TRP A 26 -16.84 -1.61 9.24
N LYS A 27 -17.44 -2.55 9.98
CA LYS A 27 -16.79 -3.21 11.12
C LYS A 27 -16.77 -4.71 10.93
N ALA A 28 -15.62 -5.34 11.10
CA ALA A 28 -15.49 -6.78 10.91
C ALA A 28 -16.25 -7.55 12.00
N ASP A 29 -16.99 -8.55 11.57
CA ASP A 29 -17.42 -9.67 12.39
C ASP A 29 -16.21 -10.61 12.53
N LEU A 30 -15.48 -10.46 13.63
CA LEU A 30 -14.24 -11.20 13.88
C LEU A 30 -14.46 -12.72 14.01
N GLN A 31 -15.69 -13.17 14.28
CA GLN A 31 -16.02 -14.60 14.39
C GLN A 31 -16.31 -15.23 13.03
N LYS A 32 -16.80 -14.44 12.07
CA LYS A 32 -17.08 -14.89 10.70
C LYS A 32 -15.95 -14.61 9.71
N SER A 33 -14.99 -13.79 10.11
CA SER A 33 -13.84 -13.43 9.29
C SER A 33 -12.67 -14.40 9.51
N THR A 34 -11.86 -14.58 8.47
CA THR A 34 -10.59 -15.31 8.50
C THR A 34 -9.44 -14.33 8.27
N PHE A 35 -8.39 -14.43 9.09
CA PHE A 35 -7.26 -13.50 9.08
C PHE A 35 -5.95 -14.24 8.80
N GLN A 36 -5.00 -13.53 8.20
CA GLN A 36 -3.62 -13.99 8.14
C GLN A 36 -2.96 -13.76 9.51
N GLY A 37 -2.87 -14.82 10.30
CA GLY A 37 -2.31 -14.78 11.66
C GLY A 37 -3.39 -14.62 12.76
N PRO A 38 -3.00 -14.20 13.98
CA PRO A 38 -3.94 -14.08 15.08
C PRO A 38 -5.01 -13.02 14.78
N PRO A 39 -6.29 -13.27 15.14
CA PRO A 39 -7.36 -12.32 14.88
C PRO A 39 -7.12 -11.02 15.65
N PRO A 40 -7.43 -9.85 15.06
CA PRO A 40 -7.36 -8.57 15.76
C PRO A 40 -8.47 -8.47 16.81
N SER A 41 -8.35 -7.52 17.73
CA SER A 41 -9.42 -7.23 18.71
C SER A 41 -10.48 -6.28 18.16
N ASN A 42 -10.15 -5.51 17.12
CA ASN A 42 -11.06 -4.63 16.40
C ASN A 42 -10.56 -4.44 14.96
N TYR A 43 -11.48 -4.33 14.00
CA TYR A 43 -11.16 -3.99 12.62
C TYR A 43 -12.28 -3.12 12.05
N LEU A 44 -11.94 -1.87 11.76
CA LEU A 44 -12.80 -0.90 11.07
C LEU A 44 -12.22 -0.56 9.70
N ILE A 45 -13.10 -0.39 8.73
CA ILE A 45 -12.75 0.09 7.38
C ILE A 45 -13.64 1.26 7.04
N LEU A 46 -13.06 2.33 6.53
CA LEU A 46 -13.76 3.45 5.91
C LEU A 46 -13.41 3.46 4.42
N PHE A 47 -14.45 3.33 3.59
CA PHE A 47 -14.33 3.58 2.16
C PHE A 47 -14.88 4.97 1.83
N GLU A 48 -14.05 5.82 1.25
CA GLU A 48 -14.40 7.13 0.75
C GLU A 48 -14.27 7.14 -0.77
N GLN A 49 -15.34 7.47 -1.48
CA GLN A 49 -15.32 7.55 -2.93
C GLN A 49 -15.20 9.00 -3.39
N ASN A 50 -14.26 9.26 -4.31
CA ASN A 50 -14.13 10.52 -5.00
C ASN A 50 -14.07 10.27 -6.51
N GLY A 51 -15.19 10.47 -7.19
CA GLY A 51 -15.33 10.10 -8.60
C GLY A 51 -15.07 8.62 -8.83
N ASN A 52 -14.04 8.31 -9.60
CA ASN A 52 -13.63 6.95 -9.96
C ASN A 52 -12.44 6.46 -9.11
N GLU A 53 -12.24 6.98 -7.90
CA GLU A 53 -11.24 6.49 -6.96
C GLU A 53 -11.90 6.17 -5.62
N ILE A 54 -11.51 5.05 -5.01
CA ILE A 54 -11.83 4.70 -3.63
C ILE A 54 -10.57 4.89 -2.79
N THR A 55 -10.72 5.59 -1.69
CA THR A 55 -9.77 5.60 -0.58
C THR A 55 -10.30 4.66 0.49
N GLU A 56 -9.57 3.58 0.73
CA GLU A 56 -9.77 2.65 1.84
C GLU A 56 -8.86 3.07 2.99
N THR A 57 -9.44 3.27 4.17
CA THR A 57 -8.69 3.50 5.41
C THR A 57 -9.08 2.42 6.41
N ASP A 58 -8.10 1.63 6.83
CA ASP A 58 -8.28 0.57 7.81
C ASP A 58 -7.75 0.99 9.16
N LEU A 59 -8.38 0.49 10.21
CA LEU A 59 -7.85 0.46 11.57
C LEU A 59 -7.99 -0.95 12.11
N VAL A 60 -6.85 -1.57 12.37
CA VAL A 60 -6.74 -2.92 12.91
C VAL A 60 -6.09 -2.83 14.29
N ALA A 61 -6.85 -3.13 15.33
CA ALA A 61 -6.35 -3.17 16.70
C ALA A 61 -5.67 -4.52 16.96
N THR A 62 -4.38 -4.49 17.26
CA THR A 62 -3.59 -5.71 17.52
C THR A 62 -3.02 -5.68 18.94
N PRO A 63 -2.57 -6.82 19.49
CA PRO A 63 -1.85 -6.84 20.78
C PRO A 63 -0.59 -5.96 20.81
N HIS A 64 -0.05 -5.61 19.63
CA HIS A 64 1.11 -4.73 19.48
C HIS A 64 0.73 -3.26 19.24
N GLY A 65 -0.54 -2.91 19.44
CA GLY A 65 -1.09 -1.59 19.20
C GLY A 65 -1.94 -1.51 17.94
N ASP A 66 -2.62 -0.38 17.79
CA ASP A 66 -3.47 -0.10 16.64
C ASP A 66 -2.62 0.22 15.42
N ARG A 67 -2.96 -0.42 14.31
CA ARG A 67 -2.34 -0.19 13.01
C ARG A 67 -3.38 0.42 12.08
N ARG A 68 -3.01 1.52 11.43
CA ARG A 68 -3.79 2.06 10.33
C ARG A 68 -3.09 1.82 9.01
N SER A 69 -3.87 1.58 7.97
CA SER A 69 -3.43 1.58 6.57
C SER A 69 -4.34 2.48 5.76
N LYS A 70 -3.78 3.07 4.71
CA LYS A 70 -4.53 3.89 3.76
C LYS A 70 -4.15 3.49 2.36
N THR A 71 -5.12 3.02 1.60
CA THR A 71 -4.92 2.50 0.25
C THR A 71 -5.85 3.20 -0.70
N LYS A 72 -5.35 3.52 -1.89
CA LYS A 72 -6.16 4.11 -2.95
C LYS A 72 -6.22 3.14 -4.12
N PHE A 73 -7.41 2.92 -4.64
CA PHE A 73 -7.57 2.14 -5.86
C PHE A 73 -8.63 2.76 -6.77
N PRO A 74 -8.38 2.74 -8.08
CA PRO A 74 -9.31 3.27 -9.04
C PRO A 74 -10.50 2.32 -9.20
N ILE A 75 -11.62 2.92 -9.58
CA ILE A 75 -12.79 2.28 -10.11
C ILE A 75 -12.80 2.60 -11.61
N ALA A 76 -11.85 2.01 -12.32
CA ALA A 76 -11.67 2.27 -13.74
C ALA A 76 -12.13 1.06 -14.54
N SER A 77 -12.74 1.33 -15.69
CA SER A 77 -12.95 0.30 -16.71
C SER A 77 -11.62 -0.17 -17.32
N GLU A 78 -10.58 0.68 -17.25
CA GLU A 78 -9.25 0.41 -17.78
C GLU A 78 -8.21 0.21 -16.67
N PRO A 79 -7.24 -0.71 -16.87
CA PRO A 79 -6.14 -0.90 -15.93
C PRO A 79 -5.35 0.39 -15.69
N THR A 80 -5.08 0.71 -14.42
CA THR A 80 -4.38 1.93 -14.02
C THR A 80 -3.18 1.58 -13.13
N VAL A 81 -2.06 2.30 -13.29
CA VAL A 81 -0.91 2.16 -12.40
C VAL A 81 -1.01 3.22 -11.30
N THR A 82 -1.02 2.77 -10.04
CA THR A 82 -1.06 3.63 -8.85
C THR A 82 -0.16 3.05 -7.76
N TYR A 83 -0.09 3.71 -6.60
CA TYR A 83 0.60 3.19 -5.42
C TYR A 83 -0.40 2.43 -4.53
N PHE A 84 -0.33 1.10 -4.57
CA PHE A 84 -1.13 0.23 -3.71
C PHE A 84 -0.25 -0.22 -2.54
N HIS A 85 -0.60 0.12 -1.30
CA HIS A 85 0.26 -0.10 -0.12
C HIS A 85 1.69 0.46 -0.27
N GLY A 86 1.81 1.62 -0.91
CA GLY A 86 3.10 2.30 -1.13
C GLY A 86 3.94 1.77 -2.29
N VAL A 87 3.52 0.72 -2.99
CA VAL A 87 4.28 0.16 -4.13
C VAL A 87 3.59 0.43 -5.47
N PRO A 88 4.35 0.70 -6.56
CA PRO A 88 3.78 0.84 -7.89
C PRO A 88 3.13 -0.46 -8.37
N THR A 89 1.81 -0.41 -8.53
CA THR A 89 0.98 -1.58 -8.80
C THR A 89 -0.02 -1.24 -9.89
N ARG A 90 -0.14 -2.15 -10.87
CA ARG A 90 -1.22 -2.13 -11.84
C ARG A 90 -2.47 -2.67 -11.17
N ILE A 91 -3.50 -1.83 -11.07
CA ILE A 91 -4.81 -2.19 -10.57
C ILE A 91 -5.77 -2.31 -11.75
N THR A 92 -6.48 -3.43 -11.81
CA THR A 92 -7.62 -3.65 -12.71
C THR A 92 -8.86 -3.89 -11.86
N THR A 93 -9.94 -3.17 -12.14
CA THR A 93 -11.22 -3.38 -11.45
C THR A 93 -12.32 -3.79 -12.42
N VAL A 94 -13.15 -4.75 -12.02
CA VAL A 94 -14.30 -5.22 -12.79
C VAL A 94 -15.53 -5.22 -11.91
N LEU A 95 -16.60 -4.56 -12.37
CA LEU A 95 -17.89 -4.58 -11.70
C LEU A 95 -18.71 -5.80 -12.13
N ASN A 96 -19.21 -6.56 -11.18
CA ASN A 96 -20.06 -7.72 -11.39
C ASN A 96 -21.32 -7.65 -10.51
N GLY A 97 -22.31 -6.87 -10.94
CA GLY A 97 -23.55 -6.65 -10.17
C GLY A 97 -23.27 -5.91 -8.86
N ASN A 98 -23.52 -6.58 -7.72
CA ASN A 98 -23.23 -6.06 -6.38
C ASN A 98 -21.81 -6.37 -5.90
N ALA A 99 -20.94 -6.88 -6.77
CA ALA A 99 -19.55 -7.15 -6.46
C ALA A 99 -18.59 -6.27 -7.26
N LEU A 100 -17.45 -5.93 -6.64
CA LEU A 100 -16.30 -5.34 -7.31
C LEU A 100 -15.14 -6.32 -7.21
N ASP A 101 -14.61 -6.75 -8.35
CA ASP A 101 -13.38 -7.52 -8.42
C ASP A 101 -12.21 -6.57 -8.64
N LEU A 102 -11.17 -6.71 -7.83
CA LEU A 102 -9.92 -5.97 -7.92
C LEU A 102 -8.79 -6.97 -8.15
N LYS A 103 -7.97 -6.72 -9.17
CA LYS A 103 -6.71 -7.42 -9.38
C LYS A 103 -5.56 -6.42 -9.29
N ALA A 104 -4.62 -6.69 -8.41
CA ALA A 104 -3.42 -5.91 -8.18
C ALA A 104 -2.18 -6.72 -8.59
N GLU A 105 -1.39 -6.14 -9.49
CA GLU A 105 -0.16 -6.74 -10.03
C GLU A 105 1.00 -5.77 -9.82
N THR A 106 1.92 -6.14 -8.93
CA THR A 106 3.04 -5.27 -8.55
C THR A 106 4.16 -5.36 -9.56
N ALA A 107 4.64 -4.22 -10.06
CA ALA A 107 5.70 -4.20 -11.06
C ALA A 107 6.98 -4.89 -10.55
N GLY A 108 7.64 -5.72 -11.36
CA GLY A 108 8.88 -6.40 -10.98
C GLY A 108 8.72 -7.54 -9.96
N ARG A 109 7.49 -7.83 -9.49
CA ARG A 109 7.19 -8.99 -8.65
C ARG A 109 6.18 -9.91 -9.36
N SER A 110 6.22 -11.20 -9.06
CA SER A 110 5.18 -12.16 -9.48
C SER A 110 3.95 -12.13 -8.56
N ASP A 111 3.92 -11.16 -7.64
CA ASP A 111 2.86 -11.01 -6.66
C ASP A 111 1.56 -10.56 -7.34
N VAL A 112 0.51 -11.36 -7.17
CA VAL A 112 -0.83 -11.05 -7.65
C VAL A 112 -1.79 -11.11 -6.46
N THR A 113 -2.45 -9.99 -6.20
CA THR A 113 -3.55 -9.94 -5.24
C THR A 113 -4.86 -9.82 -5.99
N LYS A 114 -5.82 -10.68 -5.68
CA LYS A 114 -7.19 -10.60 -6.17
C LYS A 114 -8.10 -10.37 -4.97
N GLN A 115 -8.98 -9.39 -5.06
CA GLN A 115 -9.98 -9.13 -4.05
C GLN A 115 -11.36 -9.08 -4.69
N ASN A 116 -12.34 -9.68 -4.04
CA ASN A 116 -13.74 -9.57 -4.40
C ASN A 116 -14.48 -8.90 -3.24
N PHE A 117 -15.09 -7.75 -3.51
CA PHE A 117 -15.89 -6.98 -2.57
C PHE A 117 -17.36 -7.23 -2.91
N SER A 118 -18.05 -8.07 -2.13
CA SER A 118 -19.44 -8.48 -2.41
C SER A 118 -20.40 -7.99 -1.33
N LEU A 119 -21.47 -7.32 -1.77
CA LEU A 119 -22.46 -6.74 -0.87
C LEU A 119 -23.74 -7.59 -0.78
N SER A 120 -24.27 -7.77 0.43
CA SER A 120 -25.58 -8.38 0.65
C SER A 120 -26.70 -7.59 -0.04
N ALA A 121 -27.83 -8.24 -0.33
CA ALA A 121 -28.95 -7.63 -1.04
C ALA A 121 -29.53 -6.39 -0.35
N ASP A 122 -29.49 -6.35 0.99
CA ASP A 122 -29.92 -5.22 1.83
C ASP A 122 -28.82 -4.17 2.06
N GLY A 123 -27.60 -4.40 1.56
CA GLY A 123 -26.47 -3.51 1.72
C GLY A 123 -25.89 -3.42 3.12
N SER A 124 -26.28 -4.31 4.04
CA SER A 124 -25.88 -4.27 5.44
C SER A 124 -24.59 -5.04 5.74
N VAL A 125 -24.23 -6.01 4.88
CA VAL A 125 -23.04 -6.85 5.02
C VAL A 125 -22.18 -6.75 3.77
N LEU A 126 -20.89 -6.46 3.96
CA LEU A 126 -19.85 -6.50 2.94
C LEU A 126 -18.92 -7.68 3.23
N THR A 127 -18.72 -8.55 2.24
CA THR A 127 -17.73 -9.61 2.29
C THR A 127 -16.57 -9.26 1.37
N ILE A 128 -15.35 -9.20 1.91
CA ILE A 128 -14.13 -9.02 1.12
C ILE A 128 -13.35 -10.33 1.15
N THR A 129 -13.31 -11.02 0.02
CA THR A 129 -12.47 -12.20 -0.17
C THR A 129 -11.17 -11.75 -0.82
N SER A 130 -10.03 -12.14 -0.26
CA SER A 130 -8.70 -11.80 -0.78
C SER A 130 -7.88 -13.06 -1.02
N ASP A 131 -7.40 -13.23 -2.25
CA ASP A 131 -6.47 -14.26 -2.67
C ASP A 131 -5.16 -13.59 -3.08
N MET A 132 -4.10 -13.88 -2.34
CA MET A 132 -2.77 -13.33 -2.59
C MET A 132 -1.82 -14.46 -2.98
N SER A 133 -1.22 -14.34 -4.15
CA SER A 133 -0.10 -15.15 -4.59
C SER A 133 1.16 -14.30 -4.44
N ALA A 134 2.10 -14.71 -3.60
CA ALA A 134 3.41 -14.06 -3.48
C ALA A 134 4.50 -15.12 -3.29
N GLU A 135 5.56 -15.05 -4.09
CA GLU A 135 6.74 -15.95 -3.97
C GLU A 135 6.41 -17.46 -3.91
N GLY A 136 5.37 -17.90 -4.63
CA GLY A 136 4.92 -19.29 -4.65
C GLY A 136 4.02 -19.69 -3.47
N HIS A 137 3.80 -18.81 -2.50
CA HIS A 137 2.83 -18.98 -1.43
C HIS A 137 1.47 -18.41 -1.85
N GLN A 138 0.40 -19.14 -1.52
CA GLN A 138 -0.98 -18.67 -1.65
C GLN A 138 -1.51 -18.36 -0.26
N MET A 139 -2.11 -17.19 -0.10
CA MET A 139 -2.78 -16.76 1.11
C MET A 139 -4.23 -16.41 0.77
N HIS A 140 -5.16 -16.95 1.55
CA HIS A 140 -6.59 -16.68 1.39
C HIS A 140 -7.16 -16.12 2.69
N SER A 141 -7.90 -15.02 2.61
CA SER A 141 -8.60 -14.42 3.76
C SER A 141 -9.97 -13.90 3.37
N ILE A 142 -10.91 -13.92 4.32
CA ILE A 142 -12.28 -13.46 4.15
C ILE A 142 -12.57 -12.48 5.28
N LEU A 143 -12.98 -11.26 4.93
CA LEU A 143 -13.51 -10.30 5.89
C LEU A 143 -15.01 -10.20 5.72
N VAL A 144 -15.76 -10.53 6.77
CA VAL A 144 -17.20 -10.30 6.83
C VAL A 144 -17.42 -9.04 7.65
N LEU A 145 -17.96 -7.99 7.04
CA LEU A 145 -18.08 -6.67 7.63
C LEU A 145 -19.54 -6.25 7.71
N ASN A 146 -19.94 -5.67 8.84
CA ASN A 146 -21.27 -5.09 9.03
C ASN A 146 -21.20 -3.57 8.87
N LYS A 147 -22.13 -2.99 8.12
CA LYS A 147 -22.25 -1.54 7.93
C LYS A 147 -22.47 -0.84 9.25
N GLN A 148 -21.79 0.29 9.44
CA GLN A 148 -21.83 1.10 10.65
C GLN A 148 -22.37 2.51 10.34
N PRO A 149 -22.89 3.24 11.35
CA PRO A 149 -23.15 4.67 11.20
C PRO A 149 -21.86 5.44 10.92
N ASP A 150 -21.94 6.57 10.21
CA ASP A 150 -20.77 7.37 9.84
C ASP A 150 -19.93 7.80 11.07
N SER A 151 -20.58 8.05 12.22
CA SER A 151 -19.91 8.40 13.47
C SER A 151 -18.91 7.34 13.96
N ALA A 152 -19.04 6.08 13.53
CA ALA A 152 -18.09 5.03 13.86
C ALA A 152 -16.72 5.20 13.18
N SER A 153 -16.61 6.09 12.18
CA SER A 153 -15.33 6.40 11.53
C SER A 153 -14.47 7.42 12.28
N ALA A 154 -14.94 7.99 13.40
CA ALA A 154 -14.16 8.99 14.12
C ALA A 154 -12.70 8.53 14.35
N PRO A 155 -12.42 7.30 14.84
CA PRO A 155 -11.04 6.81 15.02
C PRO A 155 -10.22 6.69 13.73
N LEU A 156 -10.87 6.58 12.57
CA LEU A 156 -10.22 6.49 11.26
C LEU A 156 -9.84 7.87 10.71
N ARG A 157 -10.58 8.92 11.11
CA ARG A 157 -10.38 10.31 10.67
C ARG A 157 -9.49 11.10 11.62
N GLU A 158 -9.32 10.64 12.85
CA GLU A 158 -8.39 11.27 13.80
C GLU A 158 -6.97 11.29 13.23
N PRO A 159 -6.23 12.41 13.37
CA PRO A 159 -4.84 12.51 12.94
C PRO A 159 -3.99 11.34 13.43
N GLU A 160 -3.10 10.85 12.56
CA GLU A 160 -2.17 9.81 12.97
C GLU A 160 -1.06 10.34 13.83
N LYS A 161 -0.68 9.53 14.83
CA LYS A 161 0.63 9.72 15.46
C LYS A 161 1.69 9.62 14.38
N THR A 162 2.71 10.45 14.53
CA THR A 162 3.85 10.40 13.66
C THR A 162 4.63 9.11 13.88
N ALA A 163 5.44 8.71 12.91
CA ALA A 163 6.30 7.54 13.03
C ALA A 163 7.29 7.68 14.20
N GLY A 164 7.77 8.90 14.46
CA GLY A 164 8.65 9.19 15.61
C GLY A 164 7.98 8.97 16.96
N ASP A 165 6.67 9.17 17.05
CA ASP A 165 5.90 8.95 18.29
C ASP A 165 5.42 7.49 18.42
N ASN A 166 5.20 6.82 17.29
CA ASN A 166 4.60 5.48 17.26
C ASN A 166 5.64 4.34 17.23
N PHE A 167 6.84 4.60 16.71
CA PHE A 167 7.90 3.59 16.55
C PHE A 167 9.21 4.04 17.21
N LYS A 168 10.04 3.07 17.60
CA LYS A 168 11.36 3.32 18.17
C LYS A 168 12.40 3.52 17.07
N ASN A 169 13.38 4.39 17.34
CA ASN A 169 14.56 4.59 16.51
C ASN A 169 14.25 5.00 15.05
N VAL A 170 13.16 5.73 14.82
CA VAL A 170 12.90 6.41 13.55
C VAL A 170 13.80 7.64 13.46
N LYS A 171 14.46 7.85 12.32
CA LYS A 171 15.42 8.93 12.09
C LYS A 171 15.06 9.72 10.84
N SER A 172 15.71 10.86 10.67
CA SER A 172 15.58 11.75 9.51
C SER A 172 14.14 12.26 9.32
N GLU A 173 13.79 12.67 8.11
CA GLU A 173 12.47 13.17 7.69
C GLU A 173 11.34 12.14 7.89
N LEU A 174 11.67 10.85 7.98
CA LEU A 174 10.68 9.80 8.18
C LEU A 174 9.96 9.91 9.53
N LYS A 175 10.55 10.58 10.52
CA LYS A 175 9.95 10.74 11.87
C LYS A 175 8.61 11.46 11.83
N THR A 176 8.42 12.40 10.92
CA THR A 176 7.22 13.25 10.88
C THR A 176 6.09 12.65 10.06
N LEU A 177 6.33 11.56 9.33
CA LEU A 177 5.30 10.89 8.55
C LEU A 177 4.24 10.29 9.48
N PRO A 178 2.95 10.31 9.08
CA PRO A 178 1.93 9.43 9.65
C PRO A 178 2.43 7.98 9.74
N ALA A 179 2.10 7.28 10.82
CA ALA A 179 2.57 5.91 11.04
C ALA A 179 2.23 4.95 9.86
N SER A 180 1.04 5.09 9.26
CA SER A 180 0.64 4.32 8.07
C SER A 180 1.56 4.61 6.86
N GLN A 181 1.78 5.88 6.54
CA GLN A 181 2.63 6.32 5.42
C GLN A 181 4.10 5.91 5.62
N PHE A 182 4.58 5.90 6.86
CA PHE A 182 5.92 5.38 7.18
C PHE A 182 6.06 3.90 6.80
N ILE A 183 5.07 3.07 7.09
CA ILE A 183 5.08 1.64 6.72
C ILE A 183 5.04 1.47 5.19
N ASP A 184 4.22 2.25 4.49
CA ASP A 184 4.17 2.24 3.03
C ASP A 184 5.50 2.69 2.40
N THR A 185 6.20 3.63 3.06
CA THR A 185 7.55 4.04 2.66
C THR A 185 8.55 2.89 2.83
N MET A 186 8.46 2.09 3.90
CA MET A 186 9.30 0.90 4.07
C MET A 186 9.03 -0.15 2.99
N ARG A 187 7.75 -0.38 2.64
CA ARG A 187 7.36 -1.28 1.55
C ARG A 187 7.92 -0.82 0.21
N TYR A 188 7.86 0.48 -0.07
CA TYR A 188 8.45 1.09 -1.25
C TYR A 188 9.96 0.83 -1.32
N PHE A 189 10.71 1.02 -0.22
CA PHE A 189 12.15 0.75 -0.20
C PHE A 189 12.45 -0.72 -0.47
N SER A 190 11.75 -1.63 0.20
CA SER A 190 11.86 -3.08 -0.03
C SER A 190 11.66 -3.44 -1.51
N TRP A 191 10.60 -2.88 -2.12
CA TRP A 191 10.29 -3.04 -3.52
C TRP A 191 11.38 -2.48 -4.44
N ALA A 192 11.85 -1.25 -4.18
CA ALA A 192 12.84 -0.59 -5.02
C ALA A 192 14.19 -1.32 -5.05
N LEU A 193 14.53 -2.04 -3.99
CA LEU A 193 15.74 -2.85 -3.85
C LEU A 193 15.56 -4.31 -4.28
N GLY A 194 14.34 -4.77 -4.55
CA GLY A 194 14.06 -6.17 -4.87
C GLY A 194 14.32 -7.14 -3.71
N LYS A 195 14.16 -6.67 -2.46
CA LYS A 195 14.38 -7.46 -1.24
C LYS A 195 13.20 -7.38 -0.30
N ASP A 196 13.26 -8.13 0.79
CA ASP A 196 12.24 -8.14 1.86
C ASP A 196 12.66 -7.33 3.08
N CYS A 197 11.72 -7.18 4.01
CA CYS A 197 11.89 -6.42 5.24
C CYS A 197 13.15 -6.85 6.03
N GLU A 198 13.42 -8.15 6.09
CA GLU A 198 14.54 -8.72 6.84
C GLU A 198 15.92 -8.47 6.18
N PHE A 199 15.96 -7.97 4.94
CA PHE A 199 17.21 -7.54 4.32
C PHE A 199 17.85 -6.37 5.07
N CYS A 200 17.04 -5.38 5.47
CA CYS A 200 17.52 -4.26 6.30
C CYS A 200 17.26 -4.47 7.79
N HIS A 201 16.18 -5.17 8.17
CA HIS A 201 15.77 -5.28 9.58
C HIS A 201 16.14 -6.62 10.20
N VAL A 202 16.43 -6.61 11.50
CA VAL A 202 16.50 -7.84 12.31
C VAL A 202 15.07 -8.30 12.61
N ARG A 203 14.75 -9.56 12.32
CA ARG A 203 13.44 -10.16 12.59
C ARG A 203 13.03 -9.95 14.05
N GLY A 204 11.84 -9.41 14.27
CA GLY A 204 11.30 -9.14 15.61
C GLY A 204 11.95 -7.97 16.35
N LYS A 205 12.97 -7.30 15.77
CA LYS A 205 13.68 -6.15 16.33
C LYS A 205 13.87 -5.06 15.28
N PHE A 206 12.76 -4.56 14.73
CA PHE A 206 12.76 -3.58 13.64
C PHE A 206 13.48 -2.27 13.97
N ASP A 207 13.57 -1.91 15.25
CA ASP A 207 14.26 -0.72 15.75
C ASP A 207 15.78 -0.90 15.85
N SER A 208 16.30 -2.12 15.84
CA SER A 208 17.75 -2.41 15.89
C SER A 208 18.50 -1.84 14.69
N ASP A 209 19.67 -1.23 14.93
CA ASP A 209 20.63 -0.81 13.88
C ASP A 209 21.81 -1.81 13.80
N GLU A 210 21.61 -3.07 14.18
CA GLU A 210 22.64 -4.13 14.14
C GLU A 210 23.10 -4.45 12.71
N LYS A 211 22.18 -4.42 11.74
CA LYS A 211 22.47 -4.65 10.33
C LYS A 211 23.03 -3.40 9.65
N ASP A 212 24.16 -3.54 8.97
CA ASP A 212 24.81 -2.44 8.27
C ASP A 212 23.95 -1.93 7.10
N GLU A 213 23.14 -2.80 6.48
CA GLU A 213 22.20 -2.43 5.42
C GLU A 213 21.22 -1.35 5.89
N LYS A 214 20.77 -1.39 7.15
CA LYS A 214 19.90 -0.35 7.71
C LYS A 214 20.63 0.97 7.90
N LYS A 215 21.90 0.95 8.32
CA LYS A 215 22.71 2.15 8.47
C LYS A 215 22.94 2.80 7.10
N THR A 216 23.27 1.99 6.09
CA THR A 216 23.39 2.43 4.70
C THR A 216 22.08 2.99 4.17
N ALA A 217 20.96 2.31 4.39
CA ALA A 217 19.64 2.79 3.97
C ALA A 217 19.32 4.18 4.55
N ARG A 218 19.66 4.44 5.81
CA ARG A 218 19.50 5.78 6.43
C ARG A 218 20.35 6.86 5.75
N ALA A 219 21.58 6.54 5.36
CA ALA A 219 22.42 7.45 4.60
C ALA A 219 21.84 7.71 3.20
N MET A 220 21.29 6.68 2.55
CA MET A 220 20.64 6.83 1.24
C MET A 220 19.35 7.63 1.29
N ILE A 221 18.56 7.49 2.36
CA ILE A 221 17.37 8.32 2.62
C ILE A 221 17.79 9.80 2.64
N GLN A 222 18.82 10.14 3.42
CA GLN A 222 19.34 11.51 3.49
C GLN A 222 19.86 12.00 2.12
N LEU A 223 20.60 11.16 1.40
CA LEU A 223 21.11 11.49 0.07
C LEU A 223 19.98 11.85 -0.90
N VAL A 224 18.93 11.04 -0.95
CA VAL A 224 17.77 11.27 -1.84
C VAL A 224 17.04 12.55 -1.43
N HIS A 225 16.79 12.73 -0.14
CA HIS A 225 16.18 13.95 0.39
C HIS A 225 16.95 15.20 -0.03
N ASP A 226 18.26 15.22 0.22
CA ASP A 226 19.11 16.38 -0.06
C ASP A 226 19.24 16.63 -1.57
N THR A 227 19.31 15.56 -2.37
CA THR A 227 19.34 15.67 -3.84
C THR A 227 18.07 16.34 -4.36
N ASN A 228 16.89 15.91 -3.89
CA ASN A 228 15.62 16.50 -4.29
C ASN A 228 15.48 17.95 -3.83
N ALA A 229 15.86 18.24 -2.58
CA ALA A 229 15.83 19.59 -2.04
C ALA A 229 16.75 20.54 -2.84
N GLN A 230 17.98 20.09 -3.13
CA GLN A 230 19.00 20.92 -3.77
C GLN A 230 18.75 21.12 -5.27
N PHE A 231 18.37 20.06 -5.99
CA PHE A 231 18.35 20.08 -7.46
C PHE A 231 16.94 20.09 -8.07
N PHE A 232 15.93 19.69 -7.31
CA PHE A 232 14.56 19.50 -7.81
C PHE A 232 13.53 20.31 -7.02
N LYS A 233 13.95 21.36 -6.31
CA LYS A 233 13.08 22.25 -5.54
C LYS A 233 12.25 21.52 -4.48
N GLY A 234 12.75 20.39 -3.98
CA GLY A 234 12.05 19.53 -3.03
C GLY A 234 11.07 18.54 -3.68
N GLU A 235 10.89 18.57 -5.00
CA GLU A 235 10.06 17.60 -5.70
C GLU A 235 10.73 16.21 -5.71
N PRO A 236 9.96 15.12 -5.55
CA PRO A 236 10.49 13.76 -5.41
C PRO A 236 10.90 13.13 -6.76
N GLU A 237 11.75 13.81 -7.51
CA GLU A 237 12.23 13.40 -8.84
C GLU A 237 13.24 12.25 -8.78
N VAL A 238 14.15 12.28 -7.80
CA VAL A 238 15.04 11.17 -7.49
C VAL A 238 14.40 10.31 -6.41
N LYS A 239 14.31 9.01 -6.64
CA LYS A 239 13.85 8.01 -5.66
C LYS A 239 14.81 6.84 -5.62
N CYS A 240 14.63 5.95 -4.64
CA CYS A 240 15.44 4.73 -4.51
C CYS A 240 15.47 3.93 -5.82
N TYR A 241 14.32 3.77 -6.47
CA TYR A 241 14.19 3.03 -7.72
C TYR A 241 14.98 3.65 -8.88
N THR A 242 15.19 4.98 -8.90
CA THR A 242 15.94 5.67 -9.97
C THR A 242 17.32 5.06 -10.18
N CYS A 243 17.98 4.65 -9.09
CA CYS A 243 19.30 4.04 -9.12
C CYS A 243 19.26 2.52 -8.92
N HIS A 244 18.49 2.04 -7.93
CA HIS A 244 18.50 0.62 -7.56
C HIS A 244 17.82 -0.28 -8.59
N GLN A 245 16.72 0.16 -9.21
CA GLN A 245 16.01 -0.60 -10.25
C GLN A 245 15.83 -2.09 -9.90
N PHE A 246 15.36 -2.39 -8.69
CA PHE A 246 15.16 -3.75 -8.17
C PHE A 246 16.44 -4.54 -7.81
N HIS A 247 17.57 -3.85 -7.65
CA HIS A 247 18.84 -4.44 -7.21
C HIS A 247 19.30 -3.85 -5.87
N THR A 248 20.00 -4.65 -5.06
CA THR A 248 20.59 -4.18 -3.79
C THR A 248 21.67 -3.13 -4.00
N HIS A 249 22.38 -3.23 -5.12
CA HIS A 249 23.39 -2.27 -5.55
C HIS A 249 22.93 -1.64 -6.87
N PRO A 250 23.03 -0.32 -7.04
CA PRO A 250 22.77 0.31 -8.32
C PRO A 250 23.62 -0.35 -9.41
N LEU A 251 22.99 -0.64 -10.55
CA LEU A 251 23.73 -1.20 -11.68
C LEU A 251 24.86 -0.24 -12.08
N PRO A 252 26.05 -0.74 -12.40
CA PRO A 252 27.12 0.09 -12.94
C PRO A 252 26.56 0.85 -14.15
N ARG A 253 26.61 2.20 -14.10
CA ARG A 253 26.26 3.00 -15.28
C ARG A 253 27.29 2.67 -16.36
N ALA A 254 26.79 2.30 -17.55
CA ALA A 254 27.50 1.84 -18.74
C ALA A 254 29.01 2.13 -18.84
N LEU A 255 29.76 1.04 -19.02
CA LEU A 255 30.94 0.84 -19.86
C LEU A 255 31.89 2.03 -20.01
N VAL A 256 33.03 1.97 -19.33
CA VAL A 256 34.20 2.73 -19.77
C VAL A 256 34.69 2.06 -21.06
N SER A 257 34.89 2.84 -22.14
CA SER A 257 35.53 2.30 -23.35
C SER A 257 36.91 1.74 -22.97
N GLY A 258 37.08 0.41 -23.07
CA GLY A 258 38.32 -0.28 -22.71
C GLY A 258 38.18 -1.37 -21.65
N GLU A 259 37.02 -1.54 -21.02
CA GLU A 259 36.75 -2.71 -20.16
C GLU A 259 36.49 -3.96 -21.00
N THR A 260 37.11 -5.08 -20.64
CA THR A 260 36.88 -6.37 -21.29
C THR A 260 35.56 -6.99 -20.82
N VAL A 261 34.99 -7.88 -21.64
CA VAL A 261 33.79 -8.66 -21.29
C VAL A 261 33.97 -9.38 -19.96
N GLU A 262 35.16 -9.92 -19.70
CA GLU A 262 35.48 -10.61 -18.43
C GLU A 262 35.46 -9.66 -17.21
N GLN A 263 35.87 -8.40 -17.37
CA GLN A 263 35.81 -7.40 -16.30
C GLN A 263 34.37 -7.01 -15.98
N LEU A 264 33.53 -6.93 -17.01
CA LEU A 264 32.10 -6.62 -16.87
C LEU A 264 31.34 -7.79 -16.24
N GLU A 265 31.63 -9.01 -16.67
CA GLU A 265 31.07 -10.23 -16.08
C GLU A 265 31.41 -10.32 -14.59
N LYS A 266 32.66 -10.07 -14.19
CA LYS A 266 33.05 -10.03 -12.76
C LYS A 266 32.33 -8.94 -11.96
N GLN A 267 32.13 -7.75 -12.53
CA GLN A 267 31.39 -6.66 -11.87
C GLN A 267 29.90 -7.03 -11.69
N MET A 268 29.29 -7.67 -12.69
CA MET A 268 27.91 -8.15 -12.64
C MET A 268 27.76 -9.37 -11.71
N GLU A 269 28.80 -10.20 -11.60
CA GLU A 269 28.84 -11.35 -10.69
C GLU A 269 29.02 -10.90 -9.23
N HIS A 270 29.84 -9.89 -8.95
CA HIS A 270 29.93 -9.30 -7.60
C HIS A 270 28.63 -8.61 -7.17
N ALA A 271 27.88 -8.01 -8.10
CA ALA A 271 26.55 -7.48 -7.82
C ALA A 271 25.53 -8.59 -7.45
N HIS A 272 25.69 -9.80 -8.00
CA HIS A 272 24.93 -11.00 -7.64
C HIS A 272 25.45 -11.70 -6.37
N GLU A 273 26.76 -11.73 -6.11
CA GLU A 273 27.35 -12.38 -4.93
C GLU A 273 27.18 -11.57 -3.64
N ALA A 274 27.02 -10.25 -3.73
CA ALA A 274 26.64 -9.39 -2.61
C ALA A 274 25.15 -9.53 -2.22
N GLU A 275 24.38 -10.35 -2.94
CA GLU A 275 23.08 -10.80 -2.47
C GLU A 275 23.27 -11.84 -1.37
N PRO A 276 22.76 -11.63 -0.14
CA PRO A 276 22.77 -12.69 0.85
C PRO A 276 21.99 -13.87 0.28
N LYS A 277 22.63 -15.04 0.18
CA LYS A 277 21.97 -16.28 -0.21
C LYS A 277 20.70 -16.41 0.63
N SER A 278 19.54 -16.51 -0.01
CA SER A 278 18.27 -16.73 0.67
C SER A 278 18.42 -17.97 1.56
N GLY A 279 18.56 -17.74 2.86
CA GLY A 279 18.59 -18.80 3.85
C GLY A 279 17.21 -19.43 3.92
N LYS A 280 17.17 -20.76 3.77
CA LYS A 280 16.00 -21.59 4.10
C LYS A 280 15.52 -21.36 5.53
#